data_AF-A0A520Y6F0-F1
#
_entry.id   AF-A0A520Y6F0-F1
#
_cell.length_a   1.000
_cell.length_b   1.000
_cell.length_c   1.000
_cell.angle_alpha   90.00
_cell.angle_beta   90.00
_cell.angle_gamma   90.00
#
_symmetry.space_group_name_H-M   'P 1'
#
loop_
_entity.id
_entity.type
_entity.pdbx_description
1 polymer ?
#
loop_
_entity_poly.entity_id
_entity_poly.type
_entity_poly.pdbx_seq_one_letter_code
_entity_poly.pdbx_strand_id
1 'polypeptide(L)'
;MGDQSSAWLKVLDLDELPEGRVKPVTCKHRTLCLTHFEGKLAALDNKCPHQGGPLGEGSIEGGLLRCPWHGWDFHPLTGKPPGGFDDGVETFPVEVREDGVYVAFPEEAPHVRTSSDVMVETLVNWGVRWVWGMVGHSNLGFADAMRRQHSEGALGYFGIRHEGAAAFAASAYGKLTGRPAACFAIAGPGATNLLTGLWDAHVDRAPVLALTGQVPTHLIGRGAFQEVDLAAAFGGVAKYTAVAAEHSNFPEIASLACKHAIVERGVSHIVLPDDVQVVEAPDTKSGSPDGRVTMREIAPPKDSLDEAVKRIAEAKRPAIVVGHGARFVMEPVISLAEHLHAPVLTTFKGKGLIADDHPLGCGVLGRSGTPVASWVMNEADLLLVFGASFSNHTGITSYKPIVQVDYDPMMLGRFHSVTVPVWGEIGVTARLMKERLASTAGVDQRPDVAQRWAIWKEEKTRRLSE
;
A
#
# COMPACT_ATOMS: atom_id res chain seq x y z
N MET A 1 -43.57 -11.40 10.88
CA MET A 1 -42.49 -10.41 11.04
C MET A 1 -41.96 -10.59 12.44
N GLY A 2 -40.79 -11.21 12.59
CA GLY A 2 -40.15 -11.39 13.89
C GLY A 2 -39.84 -10.04 14.49
N ASP A 3 -40.01 -9.93 15.80
CA ASP A 3 -39.74 -8.77 16.64
C ASP A 3 -38.27 -8.34 16.48
N GLN A 4 -37.99 -7.45 15.52
CA GLN A 4 -36.69 -6.78 15.42
C GLN A 4 -36.69 -5.68 16.49
N SER A 5 -35.79 -5.79 17.47
CA SER A 5 -35.55 -4.74 18.43
C SER A 5 -35.28 -3.42 17.69
N SER A 6 -36.06 -2.39 18.01
CA SER A 6 -35.92 -1.06 17.42
C SER A 6 -35.44 -0.10 18.50
N ALA A 7 -34.43 0.71 18.18
CA ALA A 7 -33.96 1.76 19.05
C ALA A 7 -34.69 3.07 18.73
N TRP A 8 -35.18 3.78 19.75
CA TRP A 8 -35.76 5.10 19.59
C TRP A 8 -34.67 6.17 19.61
N LEU A 9 -34.49 6.87 18.48
CA LEU A 9 -33.45 7.87 18.30
C LEU A 9 -34.08 9.25 18.19
N LYS A 10 -33.61 10.21 18.99
CA LYS A 10 -34.00 11.62 18.82
C LYS A 10 -33.40 12.14 17.52
N VAL A 11 -34.23 12.71 16.64
CA VAL A 11 -33.82 13.17 15.30
C VAL A 11 -33.99 14.67 15.06
N LEU A 12 -34.88 15.34 15.80
CA LEU A 12 -35.14 16.78 15.71
C LEU A 12 -35.62 17.31 17.06
N ASP A 13 -35.41 18.60 17.32
CA ASP A 13 -36.21 19.37 18.28
C ASP A 13 -37.61 19.68 17.72
N LEU A 14 -38.58 20.02 18.59
CA LEU A 14 -40.01 20.08 18.27
C LEU A 14 -40.39 21.10 17.18
N ASP A 15 -39.61 22.15 17.00
CA ASP A 15 -39.87 23.29 16.12
C ASP A 15 -39.04 23.28 14.83
N GLU A 16 -38.21 22.26 14.63
CA GLU A 16 -37.27 22.19 13.51
C GLU A 16 -37.88 21.81 12.15
N LEU A 17 -39.13 21.33 12.14
CA LEU A 17 -39.85 20.96 10.91
C LEU A 17 -41.26 21.59 10.90
N PRO A 18 -41.43 22.73 10.20
CA PRO A 18 -42.74 23.37 10.06
C PRO A 18 -43.75 22.52 9.27
N GLU A 19 -45.05 22.77 9.49
CA GLU A 19 -46.15 22.14 8.74
C GLU A 19 -45.98 22.33 7.21
N GLY A 20 -46.26 21.27 6.44
CA GLY A 20 -46.16 21.27 4.98
C GLY A 20 -44.74 21.18 4.44
N ARG A 21 -43.74 20.80 5.26
CA ARG A 21 -42.33 20.70 4.86
C ARG A 21 -41.80 19.28 5.01
N VAL A 22 -40.68 19.04 4.34
CA VAL A 22 -39.82 17.87 4.55
C VAL A 22 -38.43 18.28 4.97
N LYS A 23 -37.73 17.38 5.66
CA LYS A 23 -36.34 17.56 6.07
C LYS A 23 -35.61 16.22 6.08
N PRO A 24 -34.39 16.13 5.53
CA PRO A 24 -33.58 14.95 5.70
C PRO A 24 -33.02 14.92 7.13
N VAL A 25 -33.13 13.78 7.81
CA VAL A 25 -32.52 13.58 9.13
C VAL A 25 -31.69 12.31 9.13
N THR A 26 -30.61 12.30 9.89
CA THR A 26 -29.73 11.14 9.99
C THR A 26 -30.11 10.26 11.17
N CYS A 27 -30.48 9.01 10.90
CA CYS A 27 -30.71 7.96 11.90
C CYS A 27 -29.60 6.92 11.79
N LYS A 28 -28.64 6.93 12.74
CA LYS A 28 -27.42 6.11 12.68
C LYS A 28 -26.69 6.29 11.33
N HIS A 29 -26.73 5.27 10.46
CA HIS A 29 -26.06 5.24 9.17
C HIS A 29 -27.00 5.48 7.96
N ARG A 30 -28.32 5.67 8.17
CA ARG A 30 -29.28 6.02 7.10
C ARG A 30 -29.78 7.45 7.25
N THR A 31 -30.06 8.10 6.13
CA THR A 31 -30.86 9.32 6.08
C THR A 31 -32.31 8.94 5.89
N LEU A 32 -33.21 9.55 6.65
CA LEU A 32 -34.66 9.43 6.52
C LEU A 32 -35.25 10.77 6.05
N CYS A 33 -36.38 10.71 5.36
CA CYS A 33 -37.20 11.87 5.04
C CYS A 33 -38.23 12.05 6.15
N LEU A 34 -38.10 13.11 6.95
CA LEU A 34 -39.18 13.51 7.86
C LEU A 34 -40.13 14.44 7.12
N THR A 35 -41.42 14.19 7.30
CA THR A 35 -42.50 15.02 6.77
C THR A 35 -43.36 15.54 7.91
N HIS A 36 -43.81 16.79 7.82
CA HIS A 36 -44.85 17.33 8.69
C HIS A 36 -46.06 17.67 7.82
N PHE A 37 -47.15 16.92 7.98
CA PHE A 37 -48.32 17.03 7.14
C PHE A 37 -49.60 16.76 7.95
N GLU A 38 -50.58 17.65 7.83
CA GLU A 38 -51.84 17.62 8.57
C GLU A 38 -51.63 17.55 10.10
N GLY A 39 -50.63 18.28 10.60
CA GLY A 39 -50.28 18.30 12.03
C GLY A 39 -49.67 17.00 12.55
N LYS A 40 -49.26 16.09 11.66
CA LYS A 40 -48.61 14.82 12.00
C LYS A 40 -47.20 14.75 11.44
N LEU A 41 -46.31 14.19 12.24
CA LEU A 41 -44.95 13.87 11.82
C LEU A 41 -44.87 12.41 11.37
N ALA A 42 -44.18 12.19 10.26
CA ALA A 42 -43.86 10.86 9.76
C ALA A 42 -42.42 10.80 9.30
N ALA A 43 -41.82 9.61 9.39
CA ALA A 43 -40.48 9.32 8.91
C ALA A 43 -40.58 8.26 7.82
N LEU A 44 -40.03 8.57 6.64
CA LEU A 44 -40.01 7.72 5.47
C LEU A 44 -38.56 7.39 5.11
N ASP A 45 -38.33 6.31 4.36
CA ASP A 45 -37.04 6.12 3.69
C ASP A 45 -36.75 7.35 2.82
N ASN A 46 -35.55 7.89 2.94
CA ASN A 46 -35.13 9.02 2.12
C ASN A 46 -34.87 8.60 0.67
N LYS A 47 -34.71 7.29 0.38
CA LYS A 47 -34.41 6.77 -0.95
C LYS A 47 -35.69 6.43 -1.71
N CYS A 48 -36.01 7.20 -2.75
CA CYS A 48 -37.10 6.86 -3.66
C CYS A 48 -36.83 5.53 -4.41
N PRO A 49 -37.80 4.60 -4.53
CA PRO A 49 -37.61 3.29 -5.15
C PRO A 49 -37.30 3.32 -6.65
N HIS A 50 -37.57 4.43 -7.34
CA HIS A 50 -37.35 4.55 -8.78
C HIS A 50 -35.90 4.80 -9.16
N GLN A 51 -35.35 5.97 -8.79
CA GLN A 51 -33.98 6.36 -9.13
C GLN A 51 -33.11 6.61 -7.90
N GLY A 52 -33.60 6.30 -6.70
CA GLY A 52 -32.87 6.55 -5.46
C GLY A 52 -32.86 8.01 -5.01
N GLY A 53 -33.75 8.85 -5.55
CA GLY A 53 -33.78 10.28 -5.25
C GLY A 53 -34.05 10.58 -3.77
N PRO A 54 -33.43 11.65 -3.22
CA PRO A 54 -33.50 12.02 -1.81
C PRO A 54 -34.84 12.71 -1.49
N LEU A 55 -35.81 11.97 -0.98
CA LEU A 55 -37.16 12.48 -0.70
C LEU A 55 -37.18 13.63 0.33
N GLY A 56 -36.25 13.66 1.27
CA GLY A 56 -36.08 14.72 2.26
C GLY A 56 -35.59 16.03 1.66
N GLU A 57 -35.08 16.02 0.43
CA GLU A 57 -34.78 17.23 -0.36
C GLU A 57 -35.91 17.58 -1.33
N GLY A 58 -37.02 16.83 -1.29
CA GLY A 58 -38.22 17.08 -2.08
C GLY A 58 -39.11 18.18 -1.49
N SER A 59 -40.37 18.17 -1.92
CA SER A 59 -41.40 19.15 -1.55
C SER A 59 -42.74 18.46 -1.32
N ILE A 60 -43.60 19.06 -0.50
CA ILE A 60 -45.02 18.67 -0.44
C ILE A 60 -45.80 19.60 -1.37
N GLU A 61 -46.36 19.05 -2.44
CA GLU A 61 -47.10 19.75 -3.50
C GLU A 61 -48.47 19.11 -3.66
N GLY A 62 -49.55 19.90 -3.56
CA GLY A 62 -50.91 19.37 -3.72
C GLY A 62 -51.29 18.28 -2.70
N GLY A 63 -50.65 18.26 -1.53
CA GLY A 63 -50.84 17.24 -0.49
C GLY A 63 -50.00 15.97 -0.68
N LEU A 64 -49.10 15.94 -1.66
CA LEU A 64 -48.23 14.80 -1.95
C LEU A 64 -46.75 15.17 -1.81
N LEU A 65 -45.95 14.27 -1.26
CA LEU A 65 -44.49 14.36 -1.23
C LEU A 65 -43.91 14.01 -2.60
N ARG A 66 -43.27 14.98 -3.24
CA ARG A 66 -42.68 14.85 -4.57
C ARG A 66 -41.17 14.60 -4.51
N CYS A 67 -40.72 13.56 -5.20
CA CYS A 67 -39.31 13.24 -5.35
C CYS A 67 -38.59 14.28 -6.24
N PRO A 68 -37.47 14.89 -5.81
CA PRO A 68 -36.83 15.97 -6.54
C PRO A 68 -36.14 15.53 -7.84
N TRP A 69 -35.82 14.24 -7.98
CA TRP A 69 -35.08 13.75 -9.16
C TRP A 69 -35.97 13.48 -10.38
N HIS A 70 -37.17 12.92 -10.17
CA HIS A 70 -38.02 12.47 -11.28
C HIS A 70 -39.51 12.75 -11.06
N GLY A 71 -39.86 13.51 -10.02
CA GLY A 71 -41.20 14.08 -9.84
C GLY A 71 -42.30 13.09 -9.46
N TRP A 72 -41.96 11.86 -9.05
CA TRP A 72 -42.98 10.92 -8.57
C TRP A 72 -43.45 11.30 -7.17
N ASP A 73 -44.73 11.03 -6.90
CA ASP A 73 -45.44 11.49 -5.73
C ASP A 73 -45.71 10.35 -4.76
N PHE A 74 -45.63 10.65 -3.45
CA PHE A 74 -45.92 9.74 -2.35
C PHE A 74 -46.82 10.44 -1.34
N HIS A 75 -47.65 9.69 -0.61
CA HIS A 75 -48.39 10.25 0.50
C HIS A 75 -47.42 10.59 1.67
N PRO A 76 -47.36 11.84 2.16
CA PRO A 76 -46.35 12.26 3.14
C PRO A 76 -46.32 11.41 4.42
N LEU A 77 -47.48 10.97 4.91
CA LEU A 77 -47.54 10.18 6.15
C LEU A 77 -47.38 8.66 5.99
N THR A 78 -47.67 8.11 4.81
CA THR A 78 -47.77 6.65 4.64
C THR A 78 -46.75 6.10 3.65
N GLY A 79 -46.05 6.97 2.92
CA GLY A 79 -45.10 6.57 1.89
C GLY A 79 -45.74 5.91 0.67
N LYS A 80 -47.07 5.78 0.62
CA LYS A 80 -47.76 5.08 -0.47
C LYS A 80 -47.90 5.97 -1.70
N PRO A 81 -47.72 5.42 -2.91
CA PRO A 81 -47.92 6.15 -4.15
C PRO A 81 -49.42 6.41 -4.39
N PRO A 82 -49.79 7.48 -5.11
CA PRO A 82 -51.15 7.67 -5.57
C PRO A 82 -51.54 6.58 -6.58
N GLY A 83 -52.82 6.21 -6.67
CA GLY A 83 -53.29 5.28 -7.71
C GLY A 83 -53.09 3.79 -7.43
N GLY A 84 -52.60 3.40 -6.25
CA GLY A 84 -52.56 2.00 -5.81
C GLY A 84 -51.42 1.16 -6.37
N PHE A 85 -50.35 1.81 -6.84
CA PHE A 85 -49.11 1.13 -7.24
C PHE A 85 -48.37 0.56 -6.01
N ASP A 86 -47.44 -0.37 -6.24
CA ASP A 86 -46.72 -1.13 -5.20
C ASP A 86 -45.31 -0.58 -4.87
N ASP A 87 -44.97 0.57 -5.42
CA ASP A 87 -43.69 1.28 -5.28
C ASP A 87 -43.67 2.23 -4.06
N GLY A 88 -44.34 1.87 -2.96
CA GLY A 88 -44.32 2.68 -1.73
C GLY A 88 -42.95 2.72 -1.04
N VAL A 89 -42.71 3.76 -0.25
CA VAL A 89 -41.51 3.85 0.61
C VAL A 89 -41.76 3.31 2.01
N GLU A 90 -40.72 2.70 2.58
CA GLU A 90 -40.71 2.21 3.95
C GLU A 90 -40.98 3.38 4.93
N THR A 91 -41.82 3.14 5.95
CA THR A 91 -42.12 4.11 7.00
C THR A 91 -41.59 3.64 8.34
N PHE A 92 -41.11 4.58 9.14
CA PHE A 92 -40.56 4.32 10.47
C PHE A 92 -41.50 4.93 11.52
N PRO A 93 -41.81 4.22 12.62
CA PRO A 93 -42.63 4.77 13.69
C PRO A 93 -42.01 6.06 14.26
N VAL A 94 -42.85 7.07 14.45
CA VAL A 94 -42.45 8.36 15.01
C VAL A 94 -43.16 8.56 16.35
N GLU A 95 -42.42 9.04 17.34
CA GLU A 95 -42.93 9.41 18.66
C GLU A 95 -42.45 10.82 18.99
N VAL A 96 -43.37 11.70 19.40
CA VAL A 96 -43.03 13.03 19.89
C VAL A 96 -42.97 12.97 21.41
N ARG A 97 -41.81 13.30 21.98
CA ARG A 97 -41.55 13.35 23.42
C ARG A 97 -41.35 14.80 23.86
N GLU A 98 -41.32 15.05 25.17
CA GLU A 98 -41.19 16.40 25.74
C GLU A 98 -39.96 17.15 25.22
N ASP A 99 -38.88 16.43 24.91
CA ASP A 99 -37.61 16.98 24.48
C ASP A 99 -37.37 16.90 22.97
N GLY A 100 -38.25 16.31 22.15
CA GLY A 100 -38.07 16.27 20.70
C GLY A 100 -38.80 15.15 19.96
N VAL A 101 -38.48 15.02 18.67
CA VAL A 101 -39.03 14.01 17.77
C VAL A 101 -38.12 12.79 17.75
N TYR A 102 -38.68 11.61 17.97
CA TYR A 102 -37.99 10.34 17.98
C TYR A 102 -38.48 9.44 16.86
N VAL A 103 -37.56 8.69 16.26
CA VAL A 103 -37.86 7.67 15.26
C VAL A 103 -37.44 6.30 15.80
N ALA A 104 -38.34 5.32 15.74
CA ALA A 104 -38.00 3.93 15.98
C ALA A 104 -37.24 3.41 14.76
N PHE A 105 -35.97 3.13 14.95
CA PHE A 105 -35.09 2.67 13.89
C PHE A 105 -34.62 1.25 14.19
N PRO A 106 -34.73 0.31 13.23
CA PRO A 106 -34.36 -1.07 13.46
C PRO A 106 -32.89 -1.17 13.90
N GLU A 107 -32.62 -2.06 14.85
CA GLU A 107 -31.24 -2.43 15.11
C GLU A 107 -30.64 -3.10 13.88
N GLU A 108 -29.38 -2.78 13.62
CA GLU A 108 -28.64 -3.34 12.51
C GLU A 108 -28.45 -4.84 12.77
N ALA A 109 -28.76 -5.66 11.78
CA ALA A 109 -28.56 -7.09 11.90
C ALA A 109 -27.10 -7.38 12.28
N PRO A 110 -26.83 -8.37 13.15
CA PRO A 110 -25.47 -8.74 13.49
C PRO A 110 -24.72 -9.10 12.21
N HIS A 111 -23.52 -8.54 12.09
CA HIS A 111 -22.65 -8.76 10.94
C HIS A 111 -22.38 -10.25 10.75
N VAL A 112 -22.67 -10.78 9.56
CA VAL A 112 -22.28 -12.13 9.16
C VAL A 112 -20.92 -12.06 8.50
N ARG A 113 -19.97 -12.81 9.02
CA ARG A 113 -18.59 -12.82 8.52
C ARG A 113 -18.55 -13.22 7.05
N THR A 114 -17.83 -12.44 6.23
CA THR A 114 -17.76 -12.60 4.78
C THR A 114 -16.36 -12.99 4.31
N SER A 115 -16.25 -13.35 3.03
CA SER A 115 -14.99 -13.52 2.31
C SER A 115 -14.04 -12.31 2.48
N SER A 116 -14.57 -11.08 2.44
CA SER A 116 -13.79 -9.87 2.64
C SER A 116 -13.21 -9.77 4.04
N ASP A 117 -13.95 -10.17 5.08
CA ASP A 117 -13.40 -10.21 6.45
C ASP A 117 -12.23 -11.17 6.54
N VAL A 118 -12.39 -12.39 6.01
CA VAL A 118 -11.35 -13.41 6.00
C VAL A 118 -10.09 -12.89 5.30
N MET A 119 -10.24 -12.23 4.16
CA MET A 119 -9.11 -11.68 3.39
C MET A 119 -8.45 -10.53 4.15
N VAL A 120 -9.19 -9.54 4.64
CA VAL A 120 -8.62 -8.39 5.36
C VAL A 120 -7.94 -8.84 6.65
N GLU A 121 -8.55 -9.72 7.45
CA GLU A 121 -7.93 -10.33 8.63
C GLU A 121 -6.61 -11.02 8.25
N THR A 122 -6.59 -11.75 7.13
CA THR A 122 -5.37 -12.40 6.62
C THR A 122 -4.31 -11.35 6.28
N LEU A 123 -4.66 -10.28 5.56
CA LEU A 123 -3.71 -9.20 5.24
C LEU A 123 -3.14 -8.57 6.53
N VAL A 124 -3.98 -8.35 7.54
CA VAL A 124 -3.58 -7.83 8.86
C VAL A 124 -2.66 -8.82 9.58
N ASN A 125 -2.94 -10.13 9.58
CA ASN A 125 -2.06 -11.15 10.15
C ASN A 125 -0.68 -11.17 9.48
N TRP A 126 -0.64 -10.87 8.18
CA TRP A 126 0.60 -10.72 7.40
C TRP A 126 1.32 -9.38 7.57
N GLY A 127 0.82 -8.50 8.45
CA GLY A 127 1.48 -7.25 8.81
C GLY A 127 1.09 -6.05 7.94
N VAL A 128 0.06 -6.17 7.09
CA VAL A 128 -0.51 -5.00 6.39
C VAL A 128 -1.20 -4.13 7.43
N ARG A 129 -0.70 -2.91 7.61
CA ARG A 129 -1.21 -1.94 8.59
C ARG A 129 -1.77 -0.69 7.97
N TRP A 130 -1.42 -0.38 6.73
CA TRP A 130 -1.76 0.88 6.08
C TRP A 130 -2.34 0.64 4.69
N VAL A 131 -3.46 1.29 4.44
CA VAL A 131 -4.16 1.28 3.16
C VAL A 131 -4.43 2.72 2.73
N TRP A 132 -4.04 3.07 1.51
CA TRP A 132 -4.46 4.30 0.87
C TRP A 132 -5.45 3.97 -0.23
N GLY A 133 -6.58 4.68 -0.34
CA GLY A 133 -7.51 4.32 -1.40
C GLY A 133 -8.75 5.16 -1.56
N MET A 134 -9.55 4.76 -2.54
CA MET A 134 -10.87 5.30 -2.83
C MET A 134 -11.92 4.20 -2.62
N VAL A 135 -12.98 4.55 -1.89
CA VAL A 135 -14.17 3.71 -1.74
C VAL A 135 -15.19 4.10 -2.80
N GLY A 136 -15.84 3.11 -3.40
CA GLY A 136 -16.98 3.30 -4.28
C GLY A 136 -17.73 1.99 -4.50
N HIS A 137 -18.79 2.04 -5.30
CA HIS A 137 -19.74 0.93 -5.42
C HIS A 137 -19.09 -0.45 -5.62
N SER A 138 -18.04 -0.53 -6.44
CA SER A 138 -17.44 -1.82 -6.80
C SER A 138 -16.45 -2.40 -5.77
N ASN A 139 -16.34 -1.81 -4.58
CA ASN A 139 -15.43 -2.31 -3.55
C ASN A 139 -15.97 -2.16 -2.12
N LEU A 140 -17.29 -1.96 -1.96
CA LEU A 140 -17.92 -1.67 -0.67
C LEU A 140 -17.77 -2.79 0.35
N GLY A 141 -17.92 -4.06 -0.06
CA GLY A 141 -17.80 -5.20 0.86
C GLY A 141 -16.40 -5.31 1.48
N PHE A 142 -15.37 -5.08 0.65
CA PHE A 142 -13.99 -5.07 1.12
C PHE A 142 -13.66 -3.81 1.93
N ALA A 143 -14.21 -2.65 1.56
CA ALA A 143 -14.06 -1.41 2.32
C ALA A 143 -14.65 -1.53 3.74
N ASP A 144 -15.81 -2.18 3.88
CA ASP A 144 -16.46 -2.38 5.16
C ASP A 144 -15.70 -3.36 6.07
N ALA A 145 -15.09 -4.42 5.50
CA ALA A 145 -14.18 -5.28 6.23
C ALA A 145 -12.93 -4.53 6.74
N MET A 146 -12.35 -3.65 5.90
CA MET A 146 -11.27 -2.77 6.33
C MET A 146 -11.70 -1.77 7.40
N ARG A 147 -12.93 -1.24 7.32
CA ARG A 147 -13.49 -0.33 8.33
C ARG A 147 -13.59 -1.01 9.69
N ARG A 148 -14.03 -2.27 9.76
CA ARG A 148 -14.03 -3.06 11.02
C ARG A 148 -12.64 -3.17 11.62
N GLN A 149 -11.66 -3.61 10.83
CA GLN A 149 -10.25 -3.70 11.27
C GLN A 149 -9.65 -2.34 11.65
N HIS A 150 -10.13 -1.26 11.03
CA HIS A 150 -9.75 0.11 11.39
C HIS A 150 -10.33 0.54 12.74
N SER A 151 -11.60 0.28 12.99
CA SER A 151 -12.26 0.57 14.28
C SER A 151 -11.62 -0.20 15.44
N GLU A 152 -11.05 -1.38 15.18
CA GLU A 152 -10.29 -2.18 16.15
C GLU A 152 -8.84 -1.72 16.32
N GLY A 153 -8.37 -0.75 15.52
CA GLY A 153 -6.99 -0.26 15.55
C GLY A 153 -5.96 -1.19 14.89
N ALA A 154 -6.41 -2.26 14.22
CA ALA A 154 -5.54 -3.22 13.54
C ALA A 154 -5.06 -2.72 12.16
N LEU A 155 -5.79 -1.81 11.54
CA LEU A 155 -5.51 -1.24 10.22
C LEU A 155 -5.77 0.27 10.17
N GLY A 156 -4.94 1.03 9.45
CA GLY A 156 -5.16 2.44 9.15
C GLY A 156 -5.58 2.63 7.70
N TYR A 157 -6.65 3.39 7.48
CA TYR A 157 -7.14 3.74 6.14
C TYR A 157 -7.00 5.24 5.87
N PHE A 158 -6.43 5.59 4.72
CA PHE A 158 -6.28 6.97 4.27
C PHE A 158 -7.03 7.17 2.95
N GLY A 159 -8.05 8.01 2.97
CA GLY A 159 -8.74 8.46 1.77
C GLY A 159 -7.82 9.30 0.89
N ILE A 160 -7.83 9.06 -0.43
CA ILE A 160 -7.08 9.85 -1.41
C ILE A 160 -8.01 10.65 -2.32
N ARG A 161 -7.42 11.56 -3.12
CA ARG A 161 -8.14 12.32 -4.16
C ARG A 161 -7.89 11.79 -5.58
N HIS A 162 -6.85 10.95 -5.75
CA HIS A 162 -6.54 10.25 -6.99
C HIS A 162 -5.86 8.91 -6.66
N GLU A 163 -6.21 7.82 -7.34
CA GLU A 163 -5.74 6.46 -7.00
C GLU A 163 -4.22 6.31 -7.21
N GLY A 164 -3.65 6.97 -8.23
CA GLY A 164 -2.20 7.04 -8.39
C GLY A 164 -1.45 7.52 -7.14
N ALA A 165 -2.04 8.43 -6.34
CA ALA A 165 -1.44 8.86 -5.08
C ALA A 165 -1.44 7.73 -4.03
N ALA A 166 -2.46 6.87 -4.01
CA ALA A 166 -2.47 5.68 -3.17
C ALA A 166 -1.36 4.69 -3.57
N ALA A 167 -1.20 4.44 -4.87
CA ALA A 167 -0.14 3.56 -5.37
C ALA A 167 1.26 4.09 -5.01
N PHE A 168 1.52 5.38 -5.19
CA PHE A 168 2.80 5.99 -4.79
C PHE A 168 3.03 5.98 -3.28
N ALA A 169 1.99 6.21 -2.47
CA ALA A 169 2.10 6.14 -1.01
C ALA A 169 2.46 4.73 -0.53
N ALA A 170 1.79 3.70 -1.06
CA ALA A 170 2.10 2.30 -0.77
C ALA A 170 3.51 1.94 -1.24
N SER A 171 3.92 2.39 -2.43
CA SER A 171 5.28 2.23 -2.96
C SER A 171 6.33 2.84 -2.03
N ALA A 172 6.14 4.10 -1.60
CA ALA A 172 7.04 4.79 -0.69
C ALA A 172 7.14 4.06 0.66
N TYR A 173 6.01 3.61 1.22
CA TYR A 173 6.00 2.83 2.44
C TYR A 173 6.83 1.54 2.31
N GLY A 174 6.65 0.79 1.23
CA GLY A 174 7.41 -0.43 0.95
C GLY A 174 8.91 -0.17 0.79
N LYS A 175 9.30 0.93 0.15
CA LYS A 175 10.71 1.35 0.01
C LYS A 175 11.36 1.68 1.34
N LEU A 176 10.65 2.42 2.19
CA LEU A 176 11.17 2.92 3.47
C LEU A 176 11.21 1.84 4.56
N THR A 177 10.23 0.95 4.58
CA THR A 177 10.05 -0.01 5.69
C THR A 177 10.44 -1.43 5.33
N GLY A 178 10.48 -1.77 4.03
CA GLY A 178 10.59 -3.15 3.57
C GLY A 178 9.37 -4.02 3.88
N ARG A 179 8.26 -3.43 4.37
CA ARG A 179 7.01 -4.12 4.73
C ARG A 179 5.91 -3.77 3.71
N PRO A 180 4.97 -4.69 3.44
CA PRO A 180 3.89 -4.42 2.50
C PRO A 180 2.89 -3.41 3.06
N ALA A 181 2.38 -2.56 2.18
CA ALA A 181 1.16 -1.79 2.38
C ALA A 181 0.26 -1.90 1.15
N ALA A 182 -0.99 -1.48 1.27
CA ALA A 182 -1.96 -1.62 0.19
C ALA A 182 -2.39 -0.27 -0.42
N CYS A 183 -2.63 -0.29 -1.72
CA CYS A 183 -3.44 0.70 -2.40
C CYS A 183 -4.78 0.08 -2.82
N PHE A 184 -5.88 0.81 -2.62
CA PHE A 184 -7.24 0.32 -2.83
C PHE A 184 -8.02 1.21 -3.79
N ALA A 185 -8.67 0.59 -4.78
CA ALA A 185 -9.40 1.31 -5.82
C ALA A 185 -10.65 0.57 -6.27
N ILE A 186 -11.55 1.30 -6.93
CA ILE A 186 -12.74 0.78 -7.59
C ILE A 186 -12.39 0.07 -8.92
N ALA A 187 -13.37 -0.59 -9.53
CA ALA A 187 -13.27 -1.21 -10.84
C ALA A 187 -12.88 -0.23 -11.97
N GLY A 188 -12.42 -0.79 -13.09
CA GLY A 188 -12.17 -0.06 -14.33
C GLY A 188 -11.20 1.11 -14.19
N PRO A 189 -11.61 2.37 -14.46
CA PRO A 189 -10.71 3.51 -14.51
C PRO A 189 -9.97 3.74 -13.18
N GLY A 190 -10.65 3.57 -12.04
CA GLY A 190 -10.02 3.76 -10.73
C GLY A 190 -8.88 2.78 -10.49
N ALA A 191 -9.07 1.50 -10.86
CA ALA A 191 -8.00 0.51 -10.82
C ALA A 191 -6.85 0.90 -11.77
N THR A 192 -7.13 1.27 -13.02
CA THR A 192 -6.08 1.62 -13.98
C THR A 192 -5.26 2.85 -13.58
N ASN A 193 -5.85 3.79 -12.82
CA ASN A 193 -5.14 4.94 -12.24
C ASN A 193 -4.03 4.55 -11.26
N LEU A 194 -4.02 3.31 -10.74
CA LEU A 194 -2.95 2.79 -9.88
C LEU A 194 -1.66 2.48 -10.67
N LEU A 195 -1.76 2.15 -11.97
CA LEU A 195 -0.69 1.51 -12.73
C LEU A 195 0.64 2.28 -12.72
N THR A 196 0.61 3.61 -12.83
CA THR A 196 1.83 4.42 -12.83
C THR A 196 2.59 4.31 -11.50
N GLY A 197 1.90 4.40 -10.36
CA GLY A 197 2.52 4.24 -9.04
C GLY A 197 2.93 2.79 -8.76
N LEU A 198 2.22 1.82 -9.32
CA LEU A 198 2.59 0.42 -9.22
C LEU A 198 3.82 0.07 -10.07
N TRP A 199 4.01 0.72 -11.23
CA TRP A 199 5.24 0.58 -12.00
C TRP A 199 6.45 1.12 -11.25
N ASP A 200 6.29 2.24 -10.56
CA ASP A 200 7.30 2.75 -9.62
C ASP A 200 7.63 1.70 -8.54
N ALA A 201 6.63 1.09 -7.90
CA ALA A 201 6.85 0.02 -6.93
C ALA A 201 7.55 -1.20 -7.56
N HIS A 202 7.13 -1.62 -8.75
CA HIS A 202 7.67 -2.78 -9.45
C HIS A 202 9.16 -2.63 -9.76
N VAL A 203 9.55 -1.53 -10.40
CA VAL A 203 10.94 -1.32 -10.82
C VAL A 203 11.86 -1.06 -9.63
N ASP A 204 11.33 -0.50 -8.56
CA ASP A 204 12.07 -0.28 -7.31
C ASP A 204 12.05 -1.47 -6.36
N ARG A 205 11.38 -2.56 -6.73
CA ARG A 205 11.24 -3.76 -5.91
C ARG A 205 10.65 -3.46 -4.53
N ALA A 206 9.56 -2.69 -4.50
CA ALA A 206 8.84 -2.35 -3.28
C ALA A 206 7.69 -3.36 -3.05
N PRO A 207 7.52 -3.91 -1.83
CA PRO A 207 6.40 -4.78 -1.50
C PRO A 207 5.10 -3.97 -1.43
N VAL A 208 4.17 -4.21 -2.35
CA VAL A 208 2.89 -3.49 -2.43
C VAL A 208 1.75 -4.44 -2.77
N LEU A 209 0.57 -4.21 -2.18
CA LEU A 209 -0.67 -4.86 -2.55
C LEU A 209 -1.59 -3.88 -3.30
N ALA A 210 -2.01 -4.25 -4.51
CA ALA A 210 -3.08 -3.58 -5.23
C ALA A 210 -4.38 -4.34 -4.99
N LEU A 211 -5.36 -3.68 -4.39
CA LEU A 211 -6.67 -4.25 -4.09
C LEU A 211 -7.70 -3.50 -4.92
N THR A 212 -8.29 -4.15 -5.92
CA THR A 212 -9.17 -3.48 -6.88
C THR A 212 -10.55 -4.12 -6.92
N GLY A 213 -11.59 -3.31 -6.85
CA GLY A 213 -12.95 -3.72 -7.14
C GLY A 213 -13.12 -4.24 -8.58
N GLN A 214 -14.22 -4.93 -8.84
CA GLN A 214 -14.61 -5.39 -10.17
C GLN A 214 -16.13 -5.50 -10.25
N VAL A 215 -16.69 -5.36 -11.46
CA VAL A 215 -18.12 -5.63 -11.69
C VAL A 215 -18.51 -7.03 -11.19
N PRO A 216 -19.78 -7.26 -10.82
CA PRO A 216 -20.27 -8.59 -10.46
C PRO A 216 -19.87 -9.66 -11.47
N THR A 217 -19.54 -10.87 -11.01
CA THR A 217 -18.99 -11.93 -11.87
C THR A 217 -19.88 -12.27 -13.07
N HIS A 218 -21.20 -12.26 -12.89
CA HIS A 218 -22.18 -12.55 -13.94
C HIS A 218 -22.30 -11.47 -15.03
N LEU A 219 -21.67 -10.30 -14.84
CA LEU A 219 -21.61 -9.22 -15.84
C LEU A 219 -20.34 -9.24 -16.68
N ILE A 220 -19.31 -9.99 -16.26
CA ILE A 220 -18.03 -10.09 -16.96
C ILE A 220 -18.24 -10.70 -18.36
N GLY A 221 -17.58 -10.12 -19.36
CA GLY A 221 -17.66 -10.48 -20.77
C GLY A 221 -18.80 -9.82 -21.53
N ARG A 222 -19.65 -9.02 -20.86
CA ARG A 222 -20.82 -8.38 -21.47
C ARG A 222 -20.59 -6.93 -21.88
N GLY A 223 -19.43 -6.35 -21.57
CA GLY A 223 -19.14 -4.93 -21.77
C GLY A 223 -19.88 -4.06 -20.76
N ALA A 224 -19.94 -4.51 -19.50
CA ALA A 224 -20.62 -3.78 -18.44
C ALA A 224 -19.94 -2.42 -18.19
N PHE A 225 -20.69 -1.47 -17.63
CA PHE A 225 -20.15 -0.16 -17.30
C PHE A 225 -18.94 -0.30 -16.35
N GLN A 226 -17.81 0.29 -16.74
CA GLN A 226 -16.50 0.20 -16.04
C GLN A 226 -15.86 -1.20 -16.00
N GLU A 227 -16.32 -2.15 -16.81
CA GLU A 227 -15.65 -3.44 -16.96
C GLU A 227 -14.29 -3.27 -17.67
N VAL A 228 -13.23 -3.78 -17.04
CA VAL A 228 -11.88 -3.89 -17.63
C VAL A 228 -11.30 -5.24 -17.23
N ASP A 229 -10.55 -5.88 -18.13
CA ASP A 229 -9.73 -7.05 -17.80
C ASP A 229 -8.54 -6.62 -16.93
N LEU A 230 -8.79 -6.52 -15.64
CA LEU A 230 -7.81 -6.08 -14.66
C LEU A 230 -6.68 -7.11 -14.47
N ALA A 231 -6.94 -8.40 -14.71
CA ALA A 231 -5.89 -9.40 -14.63
C ALA A 231 -4.85 -9.19 -15.74
N ALA A 232 -5.29 -9.00 -16.98
CA ALA A 232 -4.41 -8.70 -18.10
C ALA A 232 -3.73 -7.33 -17.94
N ALA A 233 -4.48 -6.29 -17.54
CA ALA A 233 -3.95 -4.93 -17.40
C ALA A 233 -2.82 -4.85 -16.35
N PHE A 234 -2.91 -5.63 -15.27
CA PHE A 234 -1.91 -5.61 -14.19
C PHE A 234 -0.82 -6.67 -14.38
N GLY A 235 -0.99 -7.65 -15.27
CA GLY A 235 -0.05 -8.76 -15.46
C GLY A 235 1.38 -8.34 -15.79
N GLY A 236 1.58 -7.16 -16.40
CA GLY A 236 2.91 -6.60 -16.64
C GLY A 236 3.58 -5.98 -15.41
N VAL A 237 2.78 -5.47 -14.45
CA VAL A 237 3.28 -4.76 -13.27
C VAL A 237 3.27 -5.63 -12.00
N ALA A 238 2.39 -6.62 -11.90
CA ALA A 238 2.28 -7.48 -10.74
C ALA A 238 3.15 -8.73 -10.87
N LYS A 239 3.75 -9.17 -9.76
CA LYS A 239 4.40 -10.48 -9.61
C LYS A 239 3.39 -11.60 -9.38
N TYR A 240 2.25 -11.25 -8.81
CA TYR A 240 1.15 -12.14 -8.54
C TYR A 240 -0.15 -11.40 -8.79
N THR A 241 -1.04 -12.00 -9.56
CA THR A 241 -2.40 -11.50 -9.78
C THR A 241 -3.38 -12.63 -9.56
N ALA A 242 -4.42 -12.36 -8.76
CA ALA A 242 -5.52 -13.28 -8.56
C ALA A 242 -6.86 -12.57 -8.71
N VAL A 243 -7.81 -13.24 -9.37
CA VAL A 243 -9.21 -12.81 -9.43
C VAL A 243 -9.98 -13.66 -8.43
N ALA A 244 -10.59 -13.03 -7.44
CA ALA A 244 -11.42 -13.73 -6.47
C ALA A 244 -12.70 -14.23 -7.16
N ALA A 245 -13.08 -15.47 -6.85
CA ALA A 245 -14.33 -16.10 -7.28
C ALA A 245 -15.08 -16.62 -6.05
N GLU A 246 -16.36 -16.94 -6.22
CA GLU A 246 -17.27 -17.33 -5.13
C GLU A 246 -16.72 -18.46 -4.23
N HIS A 247 -16.08 -19.47 -4.83
CA HIS A 247 -15.51 -20.62 -4.11
C HIS A 247 -13.99 -20.57 -3.98
N SER A 248 -13.39 -19.40 -4.15
CA SER A 248 -11.95 -19.24 -3.95
C SER A 248 -11.56 -19.55 -2.51
N ASN A 249 -10.35 -20.09 -2.33
CA ASN A 249 -9.73 -20.15 -1.02
C ASN A 249 -9.22 -18.75 -0.63
N PHE A 250 -10.12 -17.93 -0.08
CA PHE A 250 -9.87 -16.53 0.30
C PHE A 250 -8.62 -16.29 1.17
N PRO A 251 -8.38 -17.04 2.26
CA PRO A 251 -7.18 -16.85 3.07
C PRO A 251 -5.91 -17.24 2.30
N GLU A 252 -5.98 -18.21 1.39
CA GLU A 252 -4.84 -18.59 0.55
C GLU A 252 -4.51 -17.50 -0.48
N ILE A 253 -5.51 -16.94 -1.17
CA ILE A 253 -5.30 -15.84 -2.13
C ILE A 253 -4.63 -14.64 -1.45
N ALA A 254 -5.15 -14.23 -0.29
CA ALA A 254 -4.59 -13.11 0.48
C ALA A 254 -3.17 -13.44 0.98
N SER A 255 -2.94 -14.65 1.49
CA SER A 255 -1.62 -15.10 1.94
C SER A 255 -0.60 -15.14 0.81
N LEU A 256 -0.96 -15.63 -0.37
CA LEU A 256 -0.09 -15.67 -1.54
C LEU A 256 0.25 -14.25 -2.02
N ALA A 257 -0.73 -13.34 -2.07
CA ALA A 257 -0.46 -11.95 -2.41
C ALA A 257 0.55 -11.30 -1.44
N CYS A 258 0.36 -11.47 -0.13
CA CYS A 258 1.34 -10.99 0.86
C CYS A 258 2.71 -11.65 0.68
N LYS A 259 2.74 -12.97 0.47
CA LYS A 259 3.98 -13.73 0.30
C LYS A 259 4.75 -13.30 -0.94
N HIS A 260 4.11 -13.15 -2.09
CA HIS A 260 4.76 -12.65 -3.31
C HIS A 260 5.26 -11.23 -3.12
N ALA A 261 4.46 -10.32 -2.54
CA ALA A 261 4.90 -8.96 -2.26
C ALA A 261 6.17 -8.93 -1.39
N ILE A 262 6.25 -9.73 -0.33
CA ILE A 262 7.39 -9.78 0.61
C ILE A 262 8.61 -10.50 0.01
N VAL A 263 8.41 -11.69 -0.57
CA VAL A 263 9.51 -12.57 -1.00
C VAL A 263 10.12 -12.07 -2.31
N GLU A 264 9.27 -11.83 -3.31
CA GLU A 264 9.69 -11.33 -4.63
C GLU A 264 9.91 -9.82 -4.64
N ARG A 265 9.49 -9.11 -3.58
CA ARG A 265 9.67 -7.65 -3.43
C ARG A 265 9.07 -6.92 -4.62
N GLY A 266 7.76 -7.00 -4.75
CA GLY A 266 7.04 -6.38 -5.86
C GLY A 266 5.57 -6.19 -5.57
N VAL A 267 4.84 -5.85 -6.63
CA VAL A 267 3.40 -5.65 -6.58
C VAL A 267 2.69 -7.00 -6.61
N SER A 268 1.72 -7.20 -5.73
CA SER A 268 0.73 -8.28 -5.86
C SER A 268 -0.66 -7.67 -6.00
N HIS A 269 -1.50 -8.24 -6.83
CA HIS A 269 -2.79 -7.69 -7.21
C HIS A 269 -3.91 -8.69 -6.92
N ILE A 270 -4.97 -8.21 -6.28
CA ILE A 270 -6.19 -8.97 -6.05
C ILE A 270 -7.35 -8.20 -6.67
N VAL A 271 -8.06 -8.86 -7.58
CA VAL A 271 -9.31 -8.37 -8.17
C VAL A 271 -10.48 -8.93 -7.36
N LEU A 272 -11.41 -8.05 -6.96
CA LEU A 272 -12.48 -8.32 -6.02
C LEU A 272 -13.85 -8.02 -6.67
N PRO A 273 -14.51 -8.99 -7.32
CA PRO A 273 -15.87 -8.81 -7.84
C PRO A 273 -16.89 -8.53 -6.72
N ASP A 274 -17.86 -7.66 -6.99
CA ASP A 274 -18.84 -7.17 -6.00
C ASP A 274 -19.59 -8.27 -5.25
N ASP A 275 -20.10 -9.25 -5.99
CA ASP A 275 -20.83 -10.40 -5.46
C ASP A 275 -19.93 -11.33 -4.64
N VAL A 276 -18.64 -11.42 -4.99
CA VAL A 276 -17.67 -12.26 -4.27
C VAL A 276 -17.28 -11.65 -2.93
N GLN A 277 -17.25 -10.31 -2.81
CA GLN A 277 -16.84 -9.60 -1.59
C GLN A 277 -17.76 -9.87 -0.38
N VAL A 278 -18.99 -10.31 -0.63
CA VAL A 278 -20.04 -10.49 0.39
C VAL A 278 -20.44 -11.95 0.60
N VAL A 279 -19.74 -12.90 -0.05
CA VAL A 279 -19.96 -14.33 0.18
C VAL A 279 -19.77 -14.65 1.66
N GLU A 280 -20.78 -15.27 2.28
CA GLU A 280 -20.74 -15.63 3.69
C GLU A 280 -19.65 -16.68 3.95
N ALA A 281 -18.85 -16.45 5.00
CA ALA A 281 -17.73 -17.29 5.38
C ALA A 281 -17.60 -17.42 6.92
N PRO A 282 -18.66 -17.86 7.63
CA PRO A 282 -18.70 -17.87 9.10
C PRO A 282 -17.58 -18.74 9.71
N ASP A 283 -17.29 -19.89 9.11
CA ASP A 283 -16.36 -20.88 9.66
C ASP A 283 -14.93 -20.79 9.07
N THR A 284 -14.69 -19.92 8.09
CA THR A 284 -13.43 -19.88 7.33
C THR A 284 -12.34 -19.14 8.08
N LYS A 285 -11.34 -19.83 8.64
CA LYS A 285 -10.25 -19.14 9.37
C LYS A 285 -9.40 -18.26 8.45
N SER A 286 -8.97 -17.09 8.95
CA SER A 286 -7.98 -16.25 8.28
C SER A 286 -6.60 -16.91 8.27
N GLY A 287 -5.78 -16.57 7.26
CA GLY A 287 -4.42 -17.06 7.12
C GLY A 287 -3.42 -16.30 7.98
N SER A 288 -2.22 -16.87 8.16
CA SER A 288 -1.09 -16.23 8.86
C SER A 288 0.23 -16.49 8.11
N PRO A 289 1.30 -15.71 8.38
CA PRO A 289 2.62 -15.96 7.82
C PRO A 289 3.34 -17.19 8.43
N ASP A 290 2.81 -17.78 9.49
CA ASP A 290 3.49 -18.83 10.26
C ASP A 290 3.74 -20.08 9.40
N GLY A 291 5.00 -20.53 9.39
CA GLY A 291 5.43 -21.65 8.54
C GLY A 291 5.41 -21.37 7.03
N ARG A 292 5.08 -20.14 6.59
CA ARG A 292 5.01 -19.76 5.16
C ARG A 292 6.19 -18.92 4.69
N VAL A 293 6.91 -18.28 5.61
CA VAL A 293 8.13 -17.49 5.35
C VAL A 293 9.25 -17.89 6.30
N THR A 294 10.49 -17.85 5.82
CA THR A 294 11.71 -18.11 6.60
C THR A 294 12.57 -16.85 6.65
N MET A 295 13.54 -16.81 7.57
CA MET A 295 14.59 -15.79 7.55
C MET A 295 15.39 -15.87 6.24
N ARG A 296 15.85 -14.72 5.75
CA ARG A 296 16.55 -14.59 4.45
C ARG A 296 18.08 -14.56 4.58
N GLU A 297 18.60 -14.85 5.76
CA GLU A 297 20.04 -14.89 6.06
C GLU A 297 20.69 -16.12 5.42
N ILE A 298 21.12 -15.97 4.17
CA ILE A 298 21.82 -17.02 3.41
C ILE A 298 23.33 -16.74 3.41
N ALA A 299 24.13 -17.74 3.76
CA ALA A 299 25.58 -17.66 3.68
C ALA A 299 26.06 -17.91 2.24
N PRO A 300 27.15 -17.25 1.80
CA PRO A 300 27.67 -17.45 0.46
C PRO A 300 28.37 -18.80 0.28
N PRO A 301 28.46 -19.32 -0.98
CA PRO A 301 29.29 -20.47 -1.29
C PRO A 301 30.73 -20.27 -0.81
N LYS A 302 31.30 -21.31 -0.21
CA LYS A 302 32.61 -21.26 0.44
C LYS A 302 33.71 -20.76 -0.49
N ASP A 303 33.77 -21.28 -1.72
CA ASP A 303 34.84 -20.95 -2.68
C ASP A 303 34.77 -19.49 -3.13
N SER A 304 33.56 -18.96 -3.37
CA SER A 304 33.36 -17.54 -3.69
C SER A 304 33.75 -16.64 -2.52
N LEU A 305 33.43 -17.03 -1.29
CA LEU A 305 33.80 -16.29 -0.08
C LEU A 305 35.32 -16.31 0.13
N ASP A 306 35.98 -17.46 -0.03
CA ASP A 306 37.42 -17.61 0.16
C ASP A 306 38.20 -16.80 -0.87
N GLU A 307 37.79 -16.84 -2.15
CA GLU A 307 38.40 -16.01 -3.19
C GLU A 307 38.18 -14.52 -2.92
N ALA A 308 36.98 -14.11 -2.47
CA ALA A 308 36.74 -12.73 -2.12
C ALA A 308 37.62 -12.25 -0.96
N VAL A 309 37.73 -13.04 0.12
CA VAL A 309 38.60 -12.74 1.27
C VAL A 309 40.05 -12.64 0.84
N LYS A 310 40.52 -13.53 -0.03
CA LYS A 310 41.88 -13.49 -0.59
C LYS A 310 42.13 -12.17 -1.33
N ARG A 311 41.24 -11.76 -2.24
CA ARG A 311 41.37 -10.50 -2.98
C ARG A 311 41.36 -9.29 -2.04
N ILE A 312 40.51 -9.31 -1.02
CA ILE A 312 40.44 -8.24 -0.02
C ILE A 312 41.75 -8.14 0.77
N ALA A 313 42.33 -9.27 1.19
CA ALA A 313 43.56 -9.29 1.95
C ALA A 313 44.77 -8.73 1.16
N GLU A 314 44.81 -8.99 -0.15
CA GLU A 314 45.86 -8.53 -1.07
C GLU A 314 45.73 -7.06 -1.49
N ALA A 315 44.53 -6.47 -1.37
CA ALA A 315 44.26 -5.09 -1.78
C ALA A 315 44.92 -4.07 -0.85
N LYS A 316 45.54 -3.05 -1.43
CA LYS A 316 46.18 -1.94 -0.71
C LYS A 316 45.23 -0.76 -0.54
N ARG A 317 44.33 -0.52 -1.49
CA ARG A 317 43.36 0.59 -1.47
C ARG A 317 41.96 0.09 -1.83
N PRO A 318 41.36 -0.82 -1.05
CA PRO A 318 39.99 -1.25 -1.29
C PRO A 318 39.02 -0.09 -1.06
N ALA A 319 37.96 -0.02 -1.88
CA ALA A 319 36.85 0.90 -1.69
C ALA A 319 35.52 0.16 -1.75
N ILE A 320 34.57 0.56 -0.90
CA ILE A 320 33.27 -0.10 -0.76
C ILE A 320 32.21 0.73 -1.46
N VAL A 321 31.45 0.13 -2.38
CA VAL A 321 30.26 0.74 -2.99
C VAL A 321 29.01 0.07 -2.43
N VAL A 322 28.17 0.84 -1.74
CA VAL A 322 26.91 0.33 -1.17
C VAL A 322 25.71 0.85 -1.96
N GLY A 323 24.84 -0.09 -2.31
CA GLY A 323 23.56 0.20 -2.96
C GLY A 323 22.38 0.09 -2.03
N HIS A 324 21.20 0.40 -2.56
CA HIS A 324 19.92 0.29 -1.84
C HIS A 324 19.61 -1.15 -1.40
N GLY A 325 20.28 -2.17 -1.95
CA GLY A 325 20.18 -3.55 -1.49
C GLY A 325 20.76 -3.79 -0.10
N ALA A 326 21.73 -2.99 0.33
CA ALA A 326 22.34 -3.07 1.67
C ALA A 326 21.51 -2.35 2.76
N ARG A 327 20.36 -1.76 2.39
CA ARG A 327 19.47 -1.12 3.37
C ARG A 327 19.05 -2.14 4.42
N PHE A 328 19.00 -1.70 5.68
CA PHE A 328 18.78 -2.51 6.89
C PHE A 328 19.92 -3.43 7.34
N VAL A 329 21.02 -3.55 6.58
CA VAL A 329 22.16 -4.45 6.92
C VAL A 329 23.52 -3.74 6.81
N MET A 330 23.54 -2.43 7.09
CA MET A 330 24.75 -1.61 6.98
C MET A 330 25.74 -1.80 8.13
N GLU A 331 25.31 -2.26 9.31
CA GLU A 331 26.19 -2.41 10.48
C GLU A 331 27.37 -3.37 10.21
N PRO A 332 27.17 -4.58 9.65
CA PRO A 332 28.29 -5.44 9.26
C PRO A 332 29.17 -4.85 8.15
N VAL A 333 28.57 -4.10 7.21
CA VAL A 333 29.31 -3.48 6.10
C VAL A 333 30.22 -2.35 6.60
N ILE A 334 29.72 -1.49 7.49
CA ILE A 334 30.50 -0.44 8.15
C ILE A 334 31.60 -1.08 9.00
N SER A 335 31.28 -2.13 9.76
CA SER A 335 32.24 -2.84 10.58
C SER A 335 33.39 -3.45 9.77
N LEU A 336 33.10 -3.95 8.56
CA LEU A 336 34.13 -4.38 7.60
C LEU A 336 34.92 -3.18 7.06
N ALA A 337 34.25 -2.08 6.70
CA ALA A 337 34.89 -0.87 6.21
C ALA A 337 35.92 -0.32 7.20
N GLU A 338 35.56 -0.25 8.47
CA GLU A 338 36.42 0.22 9.56
C GLU A 338 37.62 -0.70 9.76
N HIS A 339 37.42 -2.02 9.71
CA HIS A 339 38.48 -3.02 9.80
C HIS A 339 39.48 -2.92 8.64
N LEU A 340 39.00 -2.58 7.44
CA LEU A 340 39.83 -2.39 6.24
C LEU A 340 40.41 -0.98 6.10
N HIS A 341 39.94 -0.03 6.92
CA HIS A 341 40.10 1.41 6.68
C HIS A 341 39.69 1.82 5.24
N ALA A 342 38.68 1.14 4.69
CA ALA A 342 38.21 1.29 3.32
C ALA A 342 37.12 2.37 3.22
N PRO A 343 37.25 3.36 2.34
CA PRO A 343 36.23 4.36 2.13
C PRO A 343 34.92 3.74 1.59
N VAL A 344 33.79 4.34 1.95
CA VAL A 344 32.44 3.88 1.60
C VAL A 344 31.74 4.93 0.73
N LEU A 345 31.39 4.52 -0.48
CA LEU A 345 30.64 5.28 -1.47
C LEU A 345 29.23 4.73 -1.56
N THR A 346 28.25 5.60 -1.79
CA THR A 346 26.85 5.21 -1.96
C THR A 346 26.43 5.33 -3.42
N THR A 347 25.55 4.45 -3.90
CA THR A 347 24.75 4.76 -5.10
C THR A 347 23.77 5.89 -4.79
N PHE A 348 23.17 6.52 -5.82
CA PHE A 348 22.16 7.57 -5.62
C PHE A 348 21.01 7.13 -4.68
N LYS A 349 20.43 5.94 -4.91
CA LYS A 349 19.38 5.37 -4.03
C LYS A 349 19.88 4.88 -2.67
N GLY A 350 21.20 4.76 -2.51
CA GLY A 350 21.86 4.39 -1.27
C GLY A 350 22.32 5.60 -0.43
N LYS A 351 22.06 6.83 -0.88
CA LYS A 351 22.40 8.03 -0.10
C LYS A 351 21.76 7.94 1.29
N GLY A 352 22.55 8.22 2.33
CA GLY A 352 22.13 8.14 3.73
C GLY A 352 22.31 6.77 4.39
N LEU A 353 22.79 5.75 3.68
CA LEU A 353 23.12 4.45 4.28
C LEU A 353 24.39 4.47 5.15
N ILE A 354 25.23 5.48 4.98
CA ILE A 354 26.33 5.82 5.88
C ILE A 354 26.20 7.30 6.24
N ALA A 355 26.55 7.66 7.48
CA ALA A 355 26.46 9.05 7.93
C ALA A 355 27.41 9.95 7.13
N ASP A 356 26.94 11.16 6.81
CA ASP A 356 27.71 12.14 6.01
C ASP A 356 28.94 12.68 6.76
N ASP A 357 29.02 12.49 8.08
CA ASP A 357 30.15 12.83 8.96
C ASP A 357 31.07 11.63 9.28
N HIS A 358 30.73 10.42 8.80
CA HIS A 358 31.56 9.25 9.02
C HIS A 358 32.93 9.44 8.35
N PRO A 359 34.07 9.15 9.02
CA PRO A 359 35.42 9.39 8.47
C PRO A 359 35.72 8.66 7.15
N LEU A 360 35.04 7.54 6.92
CA LEU A 360 35.13 6.75 5.67
C LEU A 360 34.05 7.11 4.65
N GLY A 361 33.07 7.96 4.97
CA GLY A 361 31.97 8.30 4.07
C GLY A 361 32.40 9.24 2.94
N CYS A 362 32.18 8.85 1.69
CA CYS A 362 32.60 9.62 0.51
C CYS A 362 31.45 10.33 -0.23
N GLY A 363 30.21 10.08 0.18
CA GLY A 363 29.01 10.58 -0.49
C GLY A 363 28.55 9.69 -1.65
N VAL A 364 27.89 10.30 -2.63
CA VAL A 364 27.24 9.58 -3.74
C VAL A 364 28.19 9.44 -4.91
N LEU A 365 28.28 8.25 -5.50
CA LEU A 365 29.02 7.97 -6.73
C LEU A 365 28.14 8.20 -7.97
N GLY A 366 28.75 8.74 -9.03
CA GLY A 366 28.14 8.82 -10.36
C GLY A 366 27.71 10.22 -10.79
N ARG A 367 26.79 10.30 -11.77
CA ARG A 367 26.40 11.56 -12.43
C ARG A 367 25.77 12.59 -11.49
N SER A 368 25.04 12.12 -10.48
CA SER A 368 24.46 12.95 -9.41
C SER A 368 25.28 12.86 -8.11
N GLY A 369 26.58 12.56 -8.24
CA GLY A 369 27.49 12.27 -7.15
C GLY A 369 28.38 13.43 -6.69
N THR A 370 29.37 13.11 -5.87
CA THR A 370 30.40 14.03 -5.39
C THR A 370 31.74 13.77 -6.07
N PRO A 371 32.59 14.81 -6.26
CA PRO A 371 33.97 14.62 -6.71
C PRO A 371 34.83 13.78 -5.74
N VAL A 372 34.41 13.68 -4.47
CA VAL A 372 35.06 12.85 -3.44
C VAL A 372 34.88 11.37 -3.78
N ALA A 373 33.63 10.94 -3.99
CA ALA A 373 33.30 9.58 -4.40
C ALA A 373 33.99 9.18 -5.71
N SER A 374 33.93 10.03 -6.73
CA SER A 374 34.58 9.74 -8.02
C SER A 374 36.10 9.57 -7.90
N TRP A 375 36.76 10.41 -7.10
CA TRP A 375 38.20 10.31 -6.86
C TRP A 375 38.56 9.00 -6.15
N VAL A 376 37.86 8.66 -5.07
CA VAL A 376 38.11 7.44 -4.30
C VAL A 376 37.96 6.19 -5.18
N MET A 377 36.92 6.11 -6.01
CA MET A 377 36.77 4.98 -6.94
C MET A 377 37.95 4.90 -7.91
N ASN A 378 38.45 6.02 -8.42
CA ASN A 378 39.58 6.05 -9.34
C ASN A 378 40.90 5.61 -8.70
N GLU A 379 41.11 5.92 -7.41
CA GLU A 379 42.30 5.52 -6.66
C GLU A 379 42.24 4.11 -6.08
N ALA A 380 41.05 3.47 -6.09
CA ALA A 380 40.88 2.13 -5.53
C ALA A 380 41.57 1.06 -6.39
N ASP A 381 42.17 0.05 -5.78
CA ASP A 381 42.72 -1.12 -6.49
C ASP A 381 41.76 -2.33 -6.47
N LEU A 382 40.75 -2.30 -5.60
CA LEU A 382 39.67 -3.28 -5.50
C LEU A 382 38.36 -2.59 -5.12
N LEU A 383 37.27 -2.94 -5.81
CA LEU A 383 35.92 -2.49 -5.44
C LEU A 383 35.15 -3.62 -4.76
N LEU A 384 34.63 -3.34 -3.56
CA LEU A 384 33.71 -4.21 -2.84
C LEU A 384 32.31 -3.66 -2.99
N VAL A 385 31.48 -4.31 -3.79
CA VAL A 385 30.16 -3.79 -4.18
C VAL A 385 29.06 -4.59 -3.48
N PHE A 386 28.33 -3.96 -2.57
CA PHE A 386 27.26 -4.60 -1.80
C PHE A 386 25.88 -4.09 -2.21
N GLY A 387 25.06 -4.97 -2.79
CA GLY A 387 23.65 -4.69 -3.08
C GLY A 387 23.41 -3.48 -3.99
N ALA A 388 24.31 -3.22 -4.93
CA ALA A 388 24.25 -2.09 -5.85
C ALA A 388 23.99 -2.55 -7.28
N SER A 389 23.15 -1.80 -8.00
CA SER A 389 23.04 -1.95 -9.45
C SER A 389 24.20 -1.23 -10.14
N PHE A 390 24.71 -1.82 -11.22
CA PHE A 390 25.80 -1.24 -12.00
C PHE A 390 25.21 -0.32 -13.07
N SER A 391 24.27 0.54 -12.66
CA SER A 391 23.62 1.48 -13.56
C SER A 391 24.64 2.47 -14.13
N ASN A 392 24.46 2.89 -15.38
CA ASN A 392 25.26 3.95 -16.00
C ASN A 392 25.18 5.28 -15.25
N HIS A 393 24.15 5.47 -14.42
CA HIS A 393 24.01 6.65 -13.57
C HIS A 393 24.97 6.61 -12.38
N THR A 394 25.15 5.43 -11.76
CA THR A 394 26.15 5.20 -10.70
C THR A 394 27.56 5.21 -11.28
N GLY A 395 27.78 4.58 -12.43
CA GLY A 395 29.09 4.62 -13.12
C GLY A 395 30.20 3.86 -12.40
N ILE A 396 29.88 2.70 -11.81
CA ILE A 396 30.90 1.78 -11.28
C ILE A 396 31.80 1.35 -12.45
N THR A 397 33.10 1.55 -12.31
CA THR A 397 34.04 1.21 -13.39
C THR A 397 34.18 -0.29 -13.59
N SER A 398 34.23 -0.74 -14.84
CA SER A 398 34.34 -2.16 -15.22
C SER A 398 35.78 -2.68 -15.34
N TYR A 399 36.78 -1.79 -15.38
CA TYR A 399 38.17 -2.16 -15.62
C TYR A 399 38.99 -2.40 -14.34
N LYS A 400 38.38 -2.25 -13.16
CA LYS A 400 39.01 -2.58 -11.87
C LYS A 400 38.55 -3.96 -11.39
N PRO A 401 39.34 -4.66 -10.56
CA PRO A 401 38.87 -5.84 -9.86
C PRO A 401 37.64 -5.54 -8.99
N ILE A 402 36.63 -6.42 -9.04
CA ILE A 402 35.36 -6.24 -8.33
C ILE A 402 34.99 -7.53 -7.60
N VAL A 403 34.77 -7.42 -6.29
CA VAL A 403 33.98 -8.38 -5.51
C VAL A 403 32.57 -7.84 -5.43
N GLN A 404 31.60 -8.54 -6.00
CA GLN A 404 30.19 -8.13 -5.97
C GLN A 404 29.39 -9.09 -5.09
N VAL A 405 28.69 -8.54 -4.09
CA VAL A 405 27.82 -9.27 -3.18
C VAL A 405 26.37 -8.88 -3.43
N ASP A 406 25.54 -9.87 -3.74
CA ASP A 406 24.09 -9.70 -3.88
C ASP A 406 23.36 -10.99 -3.50
N TYR A 407 22.15 -10.87 -2.96
CA TYR A 407 21.31 -12.03 -2.64
C TYR A 407 20.56 -12.54 -3.89
N ASP A 408 20.47 -11.73 -4.96
CA ASP A 408 19.82 -12.06 -6.23
C ASP A 408 20.89 -12.44 -7.25
N PRO A 409 21.00 -13.73 -7.62
CA PRO A 409 22.00 -14.19 -8.59
C PRO A 409 21.94 -13.45 -9.92
N MET A 410 20.76 -12.96 -10.32
CA MET A 410 20.58 -12.23 -11.57
C MET A 410 21.24 -10.85 -11.56
N MET A 411 21.58 -10.31 -10.38
CA MET A 411 22.28 -9.03 -10.26
C MET A 411 23.79 -9.17 -10.41
N LEU A 412 24.35 -10.34 -10.12
CA LEU A 412 25.79 -10.60 -10.19
C LEU A 412 26.26 -10.53 -11.65
N GLY A 413 27.18 -9.62 -11.95
CA GLY A 413 27.75 -9.45 -13.29
C GLY A 413 26.75 -9.05 -14.38
N ARG A 414 25.56 -8.52 -14.02
CA ARG A 414 24.44 -8.28 -14.96
C ARG A 414 24.80 -7.42 -16.17
N PHE A 415 25.63 -6.39 -15.98
CA PHE A 415 25.98 -5.43 -17.03
C PHE A 415 27.36 -5.71 -17.64
N HIS A 416 28.28 -6.22 -16.85
CA HIS A 416 29.59 -6.71 -17.27
C HIS A 416 30.11 -7.70 -16.24
N SER A 417 31.07 -8.53 -16.64
CA SER A 417 31.71 -9.48 -15.73
C SER A 417 32.34 -8.78 -14.51
N VAL A 418 32.31 -9.46 -13.38
CA VAL A 418 33.00 -9.08 -12.14
C VAL A 418 34.06 -10.12 -11.80
N THR A 419 35.06 -9.74 -11.01
CA THR A 419 36.18 -10.64 -10.65
C THR A 419 35.72 -11.76 -9.73
N VAL A 420 34.92 -11.43 -8.72
CA VAL A 420 34.39 -12.41 -7.76
C VAL A 420 32.91 -12.14 -7.53
N PRO A 421 32.00 -12.90 -8.17
CA PRO A 421 30.58 -12.88 -7.85
C PRO A 421 30.32 -13.69 -6.57
N VAL A 422 29.69 -13.06 -5.58
CA VAL A 422 29.38 -13.66 -4.28
C VAL A 422 27.88 -13.61 -4.07
N TRP A 423 27.22 -14.76 -4.24
CA TRP A 423 25.79 -14.89 -3.96
C TRP A 423 25.58 -15.14 -2.47
N GLY A 424 24.91 -14.21 -1.78
CA GLY A 424 24.67 -14.32 -0.34
C GLY A 424 23.91 -13.12 0.21
N GLU A 425 23.43 -13.22 1.45
CA GLU A 425 22.89 -12.07 2.16
C GLU A 425 24.05 -11.10 2.48
N ILE A 426 23.82 -9.80 2.31
CA ILE A 426 24.87 -8.76 2.32
C ILE A 426 25.51 -8.65 3.70
N GLY A 427 24.71 -8.53 4.75
CA GLY A 427 25.18 -8.42 6.13
C GLY A 427 25.92 -9.68 6.59
N VAL A 428 25.35 -10.86 6.32
CA VAL A 428 25.98 -12.16 6.60
C VAL A 428 27.32 -12.27 5.90
N THR A 429 27.38 -11.92 4.62
CA THR A 429 28.60 -12.00 3.80
C THR A 429 29.67 -11.03 4.31
N ALA A 430 29.31 -9.78 4.57
CA ALA A 430 30.26 -8.78 5.09
C ALA A 430 30.84 -9.19 6.45
N ARG A 431 30.01 -9.73 7.34
CA ARG A 431 30.44 -10.28 8.64
C ARG A 431 31.43 -11.44 8.46
N LEU A 432 31.08 -12.42 7.62
CA LEU A 432 31.95 -13.58 7.35
C LEU A 432 33.27 -13.18 6.69
N MET A 433 33.25 -12.19 5.79
CA MET A 433 34.47 -11.63 5.20
C MET A 433 35.37 -11.05 6.28
N LYS A 434 34.82 -10.22 7.18
CA LYS A 434 35.56 -9.63 8.30
C LYS A 434 36.14 -10.69 9.23
N GLU A 435 35.35 -11.68 9.63
CA GLU A 435 35.78 -12.77 10.54
C GLU A 435 36.95 -13.60 9.96
N ARG A 436 37.04 -13.72 8.63
CA ARG A 436 38.10 -14.49 7.96
C ARG A 436 39.34 -13.70 7.61
N LEU A 437 39.31 -12.37 7.74
CA LEU A 437 40.47 -11.52 7.49
C LEU A 437 41.38 -11.49 8.72
N ALA A 438 42.48 -12.26 8.68
CA ALA A 438 43.49 -12.27 9.74
C ALA A 438 44.44 -11.07 9.66
N SER A 439 44.70 -10.57 8.45
CA SER A 439 45.58 -9.43 8.17
C SER A 439 45.19 -8.79 6.84
N THR A 440 45.48 -7.50 6.66
CA THR A 440 45.18 -6.75 5.44
C THR A 440 46.44 -6.02 4.95
N ALA A 441 46.60 -5.88 3.64
CA ALA A 441 47.62 -5.01 3.03
C ALA A 441 47.16 -3.55 2.90
N GLY A 442 45.96 -3.25 3.39
CA GLY A 442 45.26 -1.98 3.22
C GLY A 442 45.98 -0.82 3.91
N VAL A 443 46.03 0.33 3.25
CA VAL A 443 46.45 1.60 3.87
C VAL A 443 45.24 2.32 4.46
N ASP A 444 45.47 3.10 5.52
CA ASP A 444 44.43 3.97 6.06
C ASP A 444 44.12 5.11 5.09
N GLN A 445 42.91 5.09 4.51
CA GLN A 445 42.47 6.06 3.51
C GLN A 445 41.67 7.24 4.12
N ARG A 446 41.46 7.28 5.45
CA ARG A 446 40.75 8.39 6.11
C ARG A 446 41.39 9.76 5.86
N PRO A 447 42.74 9.92 5.86
CA PRO A 447 43.37 11.20 5.55
C PRO A 447 43.02 11.70 4.14
N ASP A 448 43.01 10.80 3.16
CA ASP A 448 42.66 11.11 1.78
C ASP A 448 41.19 11.56 1.69
N VAL A 449 40.27 10.83 2.32
CA VAL A 449 38.84 11.18 2.36
C VAL A 449 38.62 12.56 2.97
N ALA A 450 39.27 12.85 4.10
CA ALA A 450 39.18 14.14 4.76
C ALA A 450 39.71 15.28 3.87
N GLN A 451 40.86 15.08 3.20
CA GLN A 451 41.43 16.05 2.28
C GLN A 451 40.49 16.33 1.09
N ARG A 452 39.93 15.28 0.48
CA ARG A 452 38.99 15.43 -0.65
C ARG A 452 37.73 16.17 -0.24
N TRP A 453 37.21 15.92 0.96
CA TRP A 453 36.07 16.68 1.49
C TRP A 453 36.41 18.15 1.75
N ALA A 454 37.60 18.46 2.26
CA ALA A 454 38.04 19.85 2.46
C ALA A 454 38.04 20.62 1.13
N ILE A 455 38.67 20.05 0.09
CA ILE A 455 38.69 20.63 -1.27
C ILE A 455 37.26 20.85 -1.79
N TRP A 456 36.38 19.85 -1.64
CA TRP A 456 35.01 19.96 -2.15
C TRP A 456 34.17 20.99 -1.37
N LYS A 457 34.36 21.10 -0.05
CA LYS A 457 33.66 22.10 0.77
C LYS A 457 34.12 23.51 0.42
N GLU A 458 35.42 23.73 0.24
CA GLU A 458 35.97 25.01 -0.21
C GLU A 458 35.39 25.43 -1.57
N GLU A 459 35.35 24.51 -2.54
CA GLU A 459 34.76 24.76 -3.86
C GLU A 459 33.26 25.10 -3.76
N LYS A 460 32.49 24.41 -2.91
CA LYS A 460 31.08 24.76 -2.69
C LYS A 460 30.91 26.15 -2.08
N THR A 461 31.77 26.53 -1.13
CA THR A 461 31.74 27.87 -0.55
C THR A 461 32.03 28.93 -1.62
N ARG A 462 33.03 28.71 -2.47
CA ARG A 462 33.37 29.61 -3.59
C ARG A 462 32.18 29.81 -4.54
N ARG A 463 31.48 28.72 -4.92
CA ARG A 463 30.30 28.78 -5.80
C ARG A 463 29.09 29.50 -5.20
N LEU A 464 28.97 29.53 -3.87
CA LEU A 464 27.89 30.25 -3.20
C LEU A 464 28.16 31.76 -3.13
N SER A 465 29.42 32.17 -3.25
CA SER A 465 29.83 33.58 -3.28
C SER A 465 29.89 34.18 -4.69
N GLU A 466 29.67 33.38 -5.73
CA GLU A 466 29.55 33.77 -7.14
C GLU A 466 28.07 33.87 -7.53
#